data_AF-A0A2H9QUH8-F1
#
_entry.id   AF-A0A2H9QUH8-F1
#
_cell.length_a   1.000
_cell.length_b   1.000
_cell.length_c   1.000
_cell.angle_alpha   90.00
_cell.angle_beta   90.00
_cell.angle_gamma   90.00
#
_symmetry.space_group_name_H-M   'P 1'
#
loop_
_entity.id
_entity.type
_entity.pdbx_description
1 polymer ?
#
loop_
_entity_poly.entity_id
_entity_poly.type
_entity_poly.pdbx_seq_one_letter_code
_entity_poly.pdbx_strand_id
1 'polypeptide(L)'
;MPISTTKEINEALRKQMVSASSVKISGLDGQDSIAVGIDKNVKVLVDGKAGDFFGALNKNAEITLKGDAGNFAGYMMSEGKIFIDGDAAGMLGHKMGNGMIVVSGDVESLGNILGGSLFVKGEIRDVGNAEIQTLDDNEKEILKKYNLGETKKVVSKKMEYRKKEVFKPVVSSLNDFLLLKRGNETIREVDTNLEIGKLKLKTPMFLSPEKPNPGFALGASESGTFSVCQNKEEVDAVKNTPVVVRWPVFTDLSIGDAIELLPADFKEVELLKEVTEHKETIIVRIPPFDLYENVKKAVKAKPDAIAVDCSYFPVIGVFGPALKALDEAKEKNIKLLIIANLRSAEDAVKALAFGADGIGFFYNERNGDVQTVSSEISNFINRMNEEIKTIVSSMGHDSIDQLNKNDLMALTYDAAAVTGVKLIGYDRILPMWE
;
A
#
# COMPACT_ATOMS: atom_id res chain seq x y z
N MET A 1 19.17 30.83 20.73
CA MET A 1 20.02 29.99 19.83
C MET A 1 19.23 29.76 18.56
N PRO A 2 19.85 29.61 17.37
CA PRO A 2 19.09 29.22 16.18
C PRO A 2 18.39 27.89 16.47
N ILE A 3 17.12 27.79 16.13
CA ILE A 3 16.33 26.57 16.25
C ILE A 3 16.90 25.56 15.25
N SER A 4 17.48 24.47 15.76
CA SER A 4 18.03 23.40 14.91
C SER A 4 16.92 22.77 14.07
N THR A 5 17.19 22.48 12.80
CA THR A 5 16.20 21.86 11.91
C THR A 5 15.98 20.38 12.24
N THR A 6 14.81 19.83 11.90
CA THR A 6 14.52 18.38 12.02
C THR A 6 15.63 17.50 11.45
N LYS A 7 16.18 17.89 10.29
CA LYS A 7 17.24 17.14 9.61
C LYS A 7 18.51 17.08 10.46
N GLU A 8 18.97 18.23 10.96
CA GLU A 8 20.19 18.31 11.77
C GLU A 8 20.08 17.51 13.07
N ILE A 9 18.91 17.58 13.73
CA ILE A 9 18.64 16.83 14.96
C ILE A 9 18.68 15.33 14.71
N ASN A 10 18.00 14.84 13.67
CA ASN A 10 17.96 13.42 13.35
C ASN A 10 19.31 12.87 12.84
N GLU A 11 20.09 13.66 12.11
CA GLU A 11 21.45 13.28 11.72
C GLU A 11 22.38 13.16 12.94
N ALA A 12 22.30 14.10 13.89
CA ALA A 12 23.05 14.04 15.14
C ALA A 12 22.64 12.83 15.98
N LEU A 13 21.34 12.56 16.09
CA LEU A 13 20.79 11.37 16.76
C LEU A 13 21.34 10.08 16.15
N ARG A 14 21.26 9.92 14.81
CA ARG A 14 21.78 8.73 14.11
C ARG A 14 23.26 8.50 14.34
N LYS A 15 24.08 9.56 14.35
CA LYS A 15 25.52 9.45 14.63
C LYS A 15 25.78 8.96 16.05
N GLN A 16 25.09 9.51 17.05
CA GLN A 16 25.27 9.10 18.44
C GLN A 16 24.83 7.64 18.69
N MET A 17 23.77 7.19 18.02
CA MET A 17 23.27 5.80 18.11
C MET A 17 24.19 4.75 17.45
N VAL A 18 25.28 5.14 16.79
CA VAL A 18 26.28 4.17 16.28
C VAL A 18 27.09 3.60 17.44
N SER A 19 27.42 4.42 18.43
CA SER A 19 28.37 4.07 19.49
C SER A 19 27.79 4.09 20.91
N ALA A 20 26.58 4.61 21.08
CA ALA A 20 25.94 4.76 22.39
C ALA A 20 24.65 3.96 22.51
N SER A 21 24.45 3.32 23.66
CA SER A 21 23.19 2.68 24.07
C SER A 21 22.18 3.65 24.68
N SER A 22 22.58 4.91 24.87
CA SER A 22 21.72 6.00 25.36
C SER A 22 22.11 7.32 24.72
N VAL A 23 21.13 8.08 24.24
CA VAL A 23 21.30 9.35 23.51
C VAL A 23 20.35 10.40 24.08
N LYS A 24 20.79 11.67 24.11
CA LYS A 24 19.99 12.80 24.58
C LYS A 24 19.84 13.89 23.53
N ILE A 25 18.63 14.40 23.37
CA ILE A 25 18.25 15.56 22.58
C ILE A 25 17.59 16.57 23.53
N SER A 26 17.85 17.86 23.37
CA SER A 26 17.28 18.90 24.22
C SER A 26 16.89 20.13 23.44
N GLY A 27 15.86 20.83 23.91
CA GLY A 27 15.41 22.10 23.34
C GLY A 27 14.59 21.92 22.06
N LEU A 28 13.79 20.86 21.97
CA LEU A 28 12.77 20.78 20.92
C LEU A 28 11.73 21.89 21.12
N ASP A 29 11.32 22.48 20.01
CA ASP A 29 10.35 23.58 19.95
C ASP A 29 9.42 23.39 18.76
N GLY A 30 8.80 22.21 18.67
CA GLY A 30 7.78 21.85 17.68
C GLY A 30 8.30 21.19 16.40
N GLN A 31 9.53 20.65 16.38
CA GLN A 31 10.05 19.97 15.19
C GLN A 31 9.35 18.62 14.95
N ASP A 32 8.84 18.42 13.74
CA ASP A 32 8.22 17.16 13.32
C ASP A 32 9.26 16.04 13.12
N SER A 33 8.79 14.80 13.16
CA SER A 33 9.50 13.57 12.75
C SER A 33 10.83 13.35 13.49
N ILE A 34 10.87 13.63 14.79
CA ILE A 34 12.03 13.33 15.64
C ILE A 34 11.97 11.87 16.11
N ALA A 35 13.13 11.20 16.12
CA ALA A 35 13.30 9.83 16.59
C ALA A 35 12.49 8.76 15.80
N VAL A 36 12.27 9.00 14.51
CA VAL A 36 11.53 8.10 13.62
C VAL A 36 12.39 6.93 13.11
N GLY A 37 11.82 5.74 13.05
CA GLY A 37 12.39 4.58 12.34
C GLY A 37 13.56 3.91 13.08
N ILE A 38 13.61 4.01 14.40
CA ILE A 38 14.74 3.45 15.16
C ILE A 38 14.59 1.94 15.32
N ASP A 39 15.46 1.20 14.64
CA ASP A 39 15.57 -0.26 14.69
C ASP A 39 16.83 -0.72 15.43
N LYS A 40 17.07 -0.10 16.58
CA LYS A 40 18.16 -0.47 17.49
C LYS A 40 17.64 -0.43 18.90
N ASN A 41 18.13 -1.33 19.74
CA ASN A 41 17.87 -1.31 21.17
C ASN A 41 18.71 -0.20 21.82
N VAL A 42 18.17 1.02 21.83
CA VAL A 42 18.81 2.24 22.33
C VAL A 42 17.81 3.06 23.13
N LYS A 43 18.29 3.75 24.15
CA LYS A 43 17.49 4.72 24.92
C LYS A 43 17.64 6.11 24.33
N VAL A 44 16.53 6.77 24.03
CA VAL A 44 16.53 8.15 23.50
C VAL A 44 15.77 9.05 24.46
N LEU A 45 16.47 9.96 25.10
CA LEU A 45 15.86 10.99 25.95
C LEU A 45 15.75 12.29 25.18
N VAL A 46 14.55 12.85 25.10
CA VAL A 46 14.23 14.07 24.37
C VAL A 46 13.60 15.06 25.34
N ASP A 47 13.97 16.33 25.25
CA ASP A 47 13.47 17.41 26.11
C ASP A 47 12.96 18.57 25.25
N GLY A 48 11.78 19.10 25.59
CA GLY A 48 11.07 20.13 24.83
C GLY A 48 9.79 19.62 24.17
N LYS A 49 9.19 20.43 23.30
CA LYS A 49 7.95 20.09 22.58
C LYS A 49 8.27 19.45 21.25
N ALA A 50 7.78 18.24 20.99
CA ALA A 50 7.91 17.58 19.71
C ALA A 50 6.72 17.90 18.78
N GLY A 51 6.98 18.03 17.48
CA GLY A 51 5.94 18.15 16.46
C GLY A 51 5.31 16.81 16.10
N ASP A 52 4.74 16.72 14.90
CA ASP A 52 4.02 15.55 14.41
C ASP A 52 4.97 14.36 14.16
N PHE A 53 4.45 13.13 14.23
CA PHE A 53 5.17 11.87 13.98
C PHE A 53 6.34 11.57 14.93
N PHE A 54 6.34 12.13 16.14
CA PHE A 54 7.36 11.81 17.14
C PHE A 54 7.44 10.29 17.40
N GLY A 55 8.63 9.71 17.26
CA GLY A 55 8.85 8.29 17.51
C GLY A 55 8.13 7.33 16.56
N ALA A 56 7.63 7.81 15.41
CA ALA A 56 6.98 6.96 14.42
C ALA A 56 7.92 5.85 13.92
N LEU A 57 7.37 4.73 13.44
CA LEU A 57 8.11 3.58 12.91
C LEU A 57 9.17 3.02 13.87
N ASN A 58 9.00 3.23 15.19
CA ASN A 58 9.90 2.64 16.18
C ASN A 58 9.77 1.11 16.13
N LYS A 59 10.91 0.43 16.09
CA LYS A 59 10.98 -1.02 16.04
C LYS A 59 11.64 -1.62 17.27
N ASN A 60 12.48 -0.89 18.01
CA ASN A 60 13.22 -1.48 19.12
C ASN A 60 13.68 -0.50 20.21
N ALA A 61 13.57 0.82 19.99
CA ALA A 61 14.09 1.81 20.92
C ALA A 61 13.16 2.07 22.11
N GLU A 62 13.75 2.53 23.21
CA GLU A 62 13.02 3.13 24.34
C GLU A 62 13.19 4.65 24.27
N ILE A 63 12.14 5.33 23.82
CA ILE A 63 12.11 6.78 23.59
C ILE A 63 11.36 7.44 24.74
N THR A 64 11.91 8.49 25.33
CA THR A 64 11.31 9.28 26.42
C THR A 64 11.31 10.74 26.00
N LEU A 65 10.14 11.35 25.91
CA LEU A 65 9.95 12.78 25.69
C LEU A 65 9.57 13.46 27.01
N LYS A 66 10.31 14.51 27.36
CA LYS A 66 9.99 15.43 28.45
C LYS A 66 9.33 16.68 27.87
N GLY A 67 8.02 16.62 27.69
CA GLY A 67 7.21 17.66 27.06
C GLY A 67 6.11 17.08 26.17
N ASP A 68 5.44 17.98 25.46
CA ASP A 68 4.26 17.67 24.65
C ASP A 68 4.64 17.07 23.29
N ALA A 69 3.80 16.20 22.74
CA ALA A 69 3.93 15.62 21.40
C ALA A 69 2.81 16.07 20.46
N GLY A 70 3.17 16.31 19.19
CA GLY A 70 2.22 16.59 18.11
C GLY A 70 1.42 15.37 17.66
N ASN A 71 0.76 15.50 16.50
CA ASN A 71 -0.11 14.46 15.97
C ASN A 71 0.69 13.20 15.58
N PHE A 72 0.05 12.04 15.58
CA PHE A 72 0.64 10.78 15.07
C PHE A 72 1.91 10.32 15.81
N ALA A 73 2.08 10.69 17.09
CA ALA A 73 3.16 10.13 17.89
C ALA A 73 3.04 8.59 17.95
N GLY A 74 4.15 7.87 17.73
CA GLY A 74 4.18 6.41 17.64
C GLY A 74 3.49 5.82 16.41
N TYR A 75 3.26 6.60 15.35
CA TYR A 75 2.65 6.11 14.10
C TYR A 75 3.39 4.89 13.55
N MET A 76 2.65 3.82 13.27
CA MET A 76 3.20 2.56 12.72
C MET A 76 4.40 2.00 13.50
N MET A 77 4.51 2.25 14.81
CA MET A 77 5.50 1.54 15.62
C MET A 77 5.15 0.04 15.66
N SER A 78 6.16 -0.81 15.48
CA SER A 78 5.98 -2.25 15.46
C SER A 78 6.44 -2.91 16.75
N GLU A 79 7.29 -2.25 17.53
CA GLU A 79 7.88 -2.77 18.77
C GLU A 79 8.54 -1.60 19.54
N GLY A 80 9.05 -1.85 20.74
CA GLY A 80 9.75 -0.85 21.55
C GLY A 80 8.84 -0.04 22.46
N LYS A 81 9.35 1.08 23.00
CA LYS A 81 8.67 1.87 24.03
C LYS A 81 8.74 3.36 23.73
N ILE A 82 7.63 4.07 23.93
CA ILE A 82 7.57 5.53 23.89
C ILE A 82 6.93 6.03 25.19
N PHE A 83 7.62 6.90 25.90
CA PHE A 83 7.10 7.59 27.08
C PHE A 83 6.99 9.08 26.77
N ILE A 84 5.82 9.67 26.98
CA ILE A 84 5.54 11.10 26.79
C ILE A 84 5.19 11.68 28.17
N ASP A 85 6.09 12.50 28.70
CA ASP A 85 5.88 13.24 29.94
C ASP A 85 5.26 14.61 29.65
N GLY A 86 4.01 14.59 29.18
CA GLY A 86 3.28 15.75 28.71
C GLY A 86 2.00 15.34 27.99
N ASP A 87 1.41 16.27 27.25
CA ASP A 87 0.21 16.02 26.45
C ASP A 87 0.55 15.43 25.07
N ALA A 88 -0.38 14.69 24.47
CA ALA A 88 -0.28 14.23 23.09
C ALA A 88 -1.45 14.76 22.26
N ALA A 89 -1.16 15.28 21.07
CA ALA A 89 -2.18 15.73 20.12
C ALA A 89 -2.90 14.54 19.44
N GLY A 90 -3.46 14.76 18.25
CA GLY A 90 -4.37 13.81 17.63
C GLY A 90 -3.70 12.55 17.08
N MET A 91 -4.49 11.48 16.92
CA MET A 91 -4.10 10.23 16.26
C MET A 91 -2.90 9.50 16.90
N LEU A 92 -2.78 9.55 18.24
CA LEU A 92 -1.74 8.83 18.97
C LEU A 92 -1.77 7.33 18.67
N GLY A 93 -0.61 6.74 18.35
CA GLY A 93 -0.49 5.30 18.09
C GLY A 93 -1.21 4.82 16.83
N HIS A 94 -1.50 5.71 15.87
CA HIS A 94 -2.19 5.32 14.64
C HIS A 94 -1.41 4.26 13.86
N LYS A 95 -2.07 3.13 13.57
CA LYS A 95 -1.49 1.91 12.98
C LYS A 95 -0.36 1.27 13.79
N MET A 96 -0.29 1.52 15.10
CA MET A 96 0.62 0.81 16.01
C MET A 96 0.33 -0.69 15.98
N GLY A 97 1.33 -1.50 15.62
CA GLY A 97 1.23 -2.95 15.49
C GLY A 97 1.53 -3.68 16.79
N ASN A 98 2.59 -3.27 17.50
CA ASN A 98 2.95 -3.75 18.83
C ASN A 98 3.83 -2.73 19.57
N GLY A 99 4.28 -3.06 20.78
CA GLY A 99 5.10 -2.21 21.65
C GLY A 99 4.27 -1.48 22.72
N MET A 100 4.87 -0.48 23.37
CA MET A 100 4.23 0.24 24.48
C MET A 100 4.33 1.76 24.32
N ILE A 101 3.20 2.46 24.40
CA ILE A 101 3.16 3.92 24.52
C ILE A 101 2.59 4.28 25.90
N VAL A 102 3.20 5.25 26.56
CA VAL A 102 2.77 5.75 27.86
C VAL A 102 2.72 7.27 27.81
N VAL A 103 1.61 7.88 28.23
CA VAL A 103 1.40 9.33 28.25
C VAL A 103 0.99 9.78 29.65
N SER A 104 1.73 10.75 30.22
CA SER A 104 1.48 11.27 31.56
C SER A 104 0.40 12.37 31.63
N GLY A 105 0.17 13.08 30.53
CA GLY A 105 -0.85 14.12 30.37
C GLY A 105 -2.10 13.67 29.59
N ASP A 106 -2.76 14.63 28.96
CA ASP A 106 -3.99 14.46 28.19
C ASP A 106 -3.71 14.05 26.74
N VAL A 107 -4.68 13.37 26.11
CA VAL A 107 -4.62 12.94 24.72
C VAL A 107 -5.84 13.46 23.95
N GLU A 108 -5.60 14.19 22.87
CA GLU A 108 -6.68 14.71 22.02
C GLU A 108 -7.46 13.56 21.35
N SER A 109 -6.78 12.71 20.59
CA SER A 109 -7.43 11.56 19.98
C SER A 109 -6.49 10.38 19.78
N LEU A 110 -7.05 9.18 19.87
CA LEU A 110 -6.35 7.95 19.55
C LEU A 110 -6.49 7.60 18.06
N GLY A 111 -5.42 7.04 17.50
CA GLY A 111 -5.42 6.52 16.14
C GLY A 111 -6.05 5.13 16.02
N ASN A 112 -6.00 4.55 14.82
CA ASN A 112 -6.40 3.16 14.61
C ASN A 112 -5.33 2.20 15.16
N ILE A 113 -5.43 1.82 16.42
CA ILE A 113 -4.47 0.92 17.08
C ILE A 113 -4.74 -0.52 16.64
N LEU A 114 -3.72 -1.20 16.11
CA LEU A 114 -3.82 -2.58 15.61
C LEU A 114 -3.37 -3.61 16.66
N GLY A 115 -2.44 -3.21 17.53
CA GLY A 115 -1.93 -4.02 18.65
C GLY A 115 -1.00 -3.24 19.57
N GLY A 116 -0.39 -3.93 20.54
CA GLY A 116 0.42 -3.32 21.60
C GLY A 116 -0.41 -2.77 22.77
N SER A 117 0.27 -2.04 23.67
CA SER A 117 -0.33 -1.47 24.88
C SER A 117 -0.14 0.04 24.94
N LEU A 118 -1.22 0.77 25.18
CA LEU A 118 -1.19 2.22 25.36
C LEU A 118 -1.70 2.58 26.75
N PHE A 119 -0.98 3.45 27.47
CA PHE A 119 -1.31 3.82 28.84
C PHE A 119 -1.41 5.34 28.94
N VAL A 120 -2.55 5.85 29.41
CA VAL A 120 -2.79 7.30 29.52
C VAL A 120 -3.25 7.63 30.94
N LYS A 121 -2.55 8.57 31.58
CA LYS A 121 -2.92 9.06 32.91
C LYS A 121 -3.99 10.15 32.85
N GLY A 122 -3.93 11.06 31.88
CA GLY A 122 -4.88 12.15 31.73
C GLY A 122 -6.22 11.75 31.12
N GLU A 123 -6.90 12.74 30.56
CA GLU A 123 -8.12 12.57 29.79
C GLU A 123 -7.83 12.18 28.34
N ILE A 124 -8.73 11.38 27.75
CA ILE A 124 -8.69 11.04 26.32
C ILE A 124 -9.98 11.62 25.74
N ARG A 125 -9.89 12.60 24.83
CA ARG A 125 -11.10 13.27 24.30
C ARG A 125 -11.81 12.39 23.26
N ASP A 126 -11.06 11.75 22.37
CA ASP A 126 -11.58 10.77 21.41
C ASP A 126 -10.80 9.45 21.44
N VAL A 127 -11.50 8.35 21.75
CA VAL A 127 -10.92 7.01 21.88
C VAL A 127 -10.87 6.23 20.55
N GLY A 128 -11.45 6.75 19.46
CA GLY A 128 -11.42 6.11 18.16
C GLY A 128 -11.95 4.67 18.16
N ASN A 129 -11.13 3.71 17.73
CA ASN A 129 -11.46 2.28 17.72
C ASN A 129 -10.95 1.51 18.96
N ALA A 130 -10.39 2.19 19.95
CA ALA A 130 -9.83 1.56 21.15
C ALA A 130 -10.90 1.35 22.24
N GLU A 131 -10.56 0.53 23.22
CA GLU A 131 -11.32 0.37 24.46
C GLU A 131 -10.43 0.61 25.67
N ILE A 132 -11.02 1.19 26.71
CA ILE A 132 -10.36 1.40 27.99
C ILE A 132 -10.56 0.14 28.83
N GLN A 133 -9.46 -0.43 29.31
CA GLN A 133 -9.43 -1.60 30.18
C GLN A 133 -8.84 -1.23 31.54
N THR A 134 -9.14 -2.06 32.54
CA THR A 134 -8.48 -2.02 33.84
C THR A 134 -7.08 -2.62 33.74
N LEU A 135 -6.14 -2.04 34.46
CA LEU A 135 -4.78 -2.55 34.58
C LEU A 135 -4.72 -3.87 35.35
N ASP A 136 -3.96 -4.83 34.85
CA ASP A 136 -3.55 -5.99 35.64
C ASP A 136 -2.40 -5.64 36.62
N ASP A 137 -2.06 -6.56 37.52
CA ASP A 137 -1.07 -6.28 38.56
C ASP A 137 0.37 -6.15 38.03
N ASN A 138 0.69 -6.84 36.93
CA ASN A 138 1.99 -6.73 36.26
C ASN A 138 2.13 -5.36 35.57
N GLU A 139 1.08 -4.89 34.92
CA GLU A 139 1.01 -3.57 34.31
C GLU A 139 1.13 -2.46 35.33
N LYS A 140 0.45 -2.58 36.49
CA LYS A 140 0.63 -1.64 37.61
C LYS A 140 2.08 -1.60 38.07
N GLU A 141 2.76 -2.75 38.13
CA GLU A 141 4.17 -2.82 38.51
C GLU A 141 5.10 -2.17 37.46
N ILE A 142 4.83 -2.37 36.17
CA ILE A 142 5.55 -1.70 35.08
C ILE A 142 5.36 -0.18 35.18
N LEU A 143 4.13 0.29 35.43
CA LEU A 143 3.80 1.71 35.49
C LEU A 143 4.37 2.43 36.73
N LYS A 144 4.65 1.73 37.84
CA LYS A 144 5.38 2.30 38.99
C LYS A 144 6.73 2.87 38.60
N LYS A 145 7.40 2.30 37.59
CA LYS A 145 8.71 2.79 37.10
C LYS A 145 8.61 4.16 36.44
N TYR A 146 7.41 4.53 35.98
CA TYR A 146 7.11 5.81 35.33
C TYR A 146 6.44 6.80 36.28
N ASN A 147 6.31 6.46 37.57
CA ASN A 147 5.70 7.29 38.61
C ASN A 147 4.26 7.74 38.27
N LEU A 148 3.53 6.88 37.57
CA LEU A 148 2.14 7.12 37.18
C LEU A 148 1.19 6.53 38.25
N GLY A 149 0.19 7.33 38.65
CA GLY A 149 -0.86 6.95 39.60
C GLY A 149 -1.99 6.18 38.91
N GLU A 150 -3.25 6.57 39.16
CA GLU A 150 -4.39 6.02 38.42
C GLU A 150 -4.20 6.26 36.91
N THR A 151 -4.11 5.16 36.15
CA THR A 151 -3.78 5.17 34.72
C THR A 151 -4.77 4.27 33.99
N LYS A 152 -5.20 4.71 32.80
CA LYS A 152 -6.10 3.96 31.93
C LYS A 152 -5.26 3.13 30.98
N LYS A 153 -5.50 1.81 30.92
CA LYS A 153 -5.01 0.97 29.84
C LYS A 153 -5.94 1.15 28.65
N VAL A 154 -5.35 1.39 27.50
CA VAL A 154 -6.03 1.49 26.22
C VAL A 154 -5.50 0.36 25.36
N VAL A 155 -6.42 -0.45 24.84
CA VAL A 155 -6.10 -1.48 23.86
C VAL A 155 -7.03 -1.37 22.67
N SER A 156 -6.63 -1.95 21.55
CA SER A 156 -7.53 -2.12 20.41
C SER A 156 -8.77 -2.87 20.87
N LYS A 157 -9.97 -2.31 20.65
CA LYS A 157 -11.19 -3.07 20.82
C LYS A 157 -11.12 -4.30 19.93
N LYS A 158 -11.33 -5.50 20.48
CA LYS A 158 -11.59 -6.68 19.64
C LYS A 158 -12.73 -6.28 18.71
N MET A 159 -12.43 -6.12 17.42
CA MET A 159 -13.46 -5.86 16.45
C MET A 159 -14.37 -7.10 16.43
N GLU A 160 -15.45 -7.08 17.20
CA GLU A 160 -16.65 -7.76 16.76
C GLU A 160 -16.99 -7.10 15.43
N TYR A 161 -16.69 -7.84 14.36
CA TYR A 161 -17.15 -7.55 13.02
C TYR A 161 -18.68 -7.56 13.06
N ARG A 162 -19.29 -6.45 13.50
CA ARG A 162 -20.58 -6.10 12.95
C ARG A 162 -20.28 -5.89 11.48
N LYS A 163 -20.87 -6.73 10.62
CA LYS A 163 -21.22 -6.32 9.28
C LYS A 163 -22.06 -5.04 9.41
N LYS A 164 -21.43 -3.89 9.64
CA LYS A 164 -21.95 -2.67 9.07
C LYS A 164 -21.95 -2.96 7.58
N GLU A 165 -23.07 -2.68 6.93
CA GLU A 165 -23.02 -2.47 5.50
C GLU A 165 -21.94 -1.42 5.28
N VAL A 166 -20.75 -1.89 4.88
CA VAL A 166 -19.76 -1.04 4.26
C VAL A 166 -20.57 -0.33 3.18
N PHE A 167 -20.61 1.00 3.22
CA PHE A 167 -21.03 1.74 2.04
C PHE A 167 -20.15 1.20 0.93
N LYS A 168 -20.67 0.28 0.12
CA LYS A 168 -20.00 -0.22 -1.06
C LYS A 168 -20.14 0.97 -1.98
N PRO A 169 -19.09 1.79 -2.19
CA PRO A 169 -19.18 2.78 -3.24
C PRO A 169 -19.64 2.02 -4.48
N VAL A 170 -20.58 2.59 -5.23
CA VAL A 170 -20.91 2.06 -6.54
C VAL A 170 -19.61 2.15 -7.32
N VAL A 171 -18.86 1.03 -7.37
CA VAL A 171 -17.71 0.90 -8.25
C VAL A 171 -18.30 0.94 -9.64
N SER A 172 -18.32 2.12 -10.21
CA SER A 172 -18.86 2.41 -11.53
C SER A 172 -18.03 1.64 -12.55
N SER A 173 -18.70 0.89 -13.42
CA SER A 173 -18.04 0.20 -14.52
C SER A 173 -17.52 1.26 -15.49
N LEU A 174 -16.41 0.98 -16.17
CA LEU A 174 -15.97 1.84 -17.27
C LEU A 174 -17.02 1.87 -18.38
N ASN A 175 -17.90 0.86 -18.46
CA ASN A 175 -19.06 0.83 -19.36
C ASN A 175 -20.05 1.97 -19.14
N ASP A 176 -20.14 2.53 -17.92
CA ASP A 176 -21.05 3.65 -17.63
C ASP A 176 -20.57 4.96 -18.29
N PHE A 177 -19.30 5.02 -18.68
CA PHE A 177 -18.65 6.25 -19.14
C PHE A 177 -18.09 6.15 -20.55
N LEU A 178 -17.81 4.95 -21.04
CA LEU A 178 -16.97 4.72 -22.21
C LEU A 178 -17.54 3.62 -23.10
N LEU A 179 -17.39 3.80 -24.41
CA LEU A 179 -17.68 2.79 -25.43
C LEU A 179 -16.38 2.34 -26.10
N LEU A 180 -16.35 1.07 -26.50
CA LEU A 180 -15.36 0.56 -27.44
C LEU A 180 -15.83 0.80 -28.86
N LYS A 181 -14.92 1.29 -29.71
CA LYS A 181 -15.15 1.31 -31.16
C LYS A 181 -14.99 -0.09 -31.72
N ARG A 182 -15.86 -0.46 -32.67
CA ARG A 182 -15.71 -1.71 -33.41
C ARG A 182 -14.86 -1.50 -34.65
N GLY A 183 -14.09 -2.52 -34.99
CA GLY A 183 -13.35 -2.60 -36.23
C GLY A 183 -14.26 -3.03 -37.37
N ASN A 184 -13.74 -2.89 -38.59
CA ASN A 184 -14.43 -3.34 -39.80
C ASN A 184 -14.12 -4.81 -40.14
N GLU A 185 -13.15 -5.42 -39.47
CA GLU A 185 -12.70 -6.79 -39.71
C GLU A 185 -12.58 -7.54 -38.38
N THR A 186 -13.01 -8.79 -38.36
CA THR A 186 -12.84 -9.68 -37.21
C THR A 186 -11.58 -10.52 -37.39
N ILE A 187 -10.65 -10.39 -36.45
CA ILE A 187 -9.36 -11.07 -36.49
C ILE A 187 -9.45 -12.46 -35.85
N ARG A 188 -8.73 -13.45 -36.40
CA ARG A 188 -8.88 -14.86 -35.98
C ARG A 188 -8.12 -15.22 -34.70
N GLU A 189 -7.02 -14.53 -34.41
CA GLU A 189 -6.17 -14.81 -33.26
C GLU A 189 -5.69 -13.48 -32.65
N VAL A 190 -5.73 -13.39 -31.33
CA VAL A 190 -5.35 -12.18 -30.59
C VAL A 190 -4.31 -12.54 -29.55
N ASP A 191 -3.17 -11.86 -29.61
CA ASP A 191 -2.13 -11.93 -28.59
C ASP A 191 -2.54 -11.14 -27.36
N THR A 192 -2.54 -11.81 -26.21
CA THR A 192 -2.85 -11.23 -24.90
C THR A 192 -1.71 -11.41 -23.91
N ASN A 193 -0.50 -11.73 -24.40
CA ASN A 193 0.65 -11.87 -23.53
C ASN A 193 1.05 -10.52 -22.91
N LEU A 194 1.51 -10.57 -21.66
CA LEU A 194 2.02 -9.40 -20.94
C LEU A 194 3.42 -9.70 -20.43
N GLU A 195 4.37 -8.86 -20.80
CA GLU A 195 5.75 -8.92 -20.33
C GLU A 195 6.06 -7.73 -19.41
N ILE A 196 6.53 -8.02 -18.20
CA ILE A 196 6.95 -7.04 -17.20
C ILE A 196 8.35 -7.43 -16.73
N GLY A 197 9.38 -6.72 -17.17
CA GLY A 197 10.76 -7.11 -16.90
C GLY A 197 11.04 -8.54 -17.41
N LYS A 198 11.17 -9.50 -16.49
CA LYS A 198 11.34 -10.94 -16.84
C LYS A 198 10.08 -11.78 -16.63
N LEU A 199 9.05 -11.20 -16.00
CA LEU A 199 7.76 -11.85 -15.83
C LEU A 199 7.05 -11.92 -17.19
N LYS A 200 6.64 -13.13 -17.59
CA LYS A 200 5.91 -13.39 -18.83
C LYS A 200 4.58 -14.05 -18.53
N LEU A 201 3.50 -13.36 -18.88
CA LEU A 201 2.14 -13.79 -18.61
C LEU A 201 1.45 -14.09 -19.94
N LYS A 202 0.62 -15.14 -19.97
CA LYS A 202 -0.18 -15.51 -21.15
C LYS A 202 -1.50 -14.73 -21.27
N THR A 203 -1.69 -13.78 -20.38
CA THR A 203 -2.90 -12.98 -20.24
C THR A 203 -2.49 -11.64 -19.61
N PRO A 204 -3.20 -10.53 -19.88
CA PRO A 204 -2.91 -9.24 -19.25
C PRO A 204 -3.37 -9.19 -17.79
N MET A 205 -3.88 -10.30 -17.25
CA MET A 205 -4.55 -10.32 -15.97
C MET A 205 -3.69 -10.97 -14.89
N PHE A 206 -3.78 -10.44 -13.68
CA PHE A 206 -3.18 -11.01 -12.48
C PHE A 206 -4.12 -10.86 -11.28
N LEU A 207 -3.82 -11.55 -10.19
CA LEU A 207 -4.61 -11.48 -8.96
C LEU A 207 -3.89 -10.62 -7.93
N SER A 208 -4.66 -9.80 -7.22
CA SER A 208 -4.20 -9.04 -6.05
C SER A 208 -4.99 -9.47 -4.81
N PRO A 209 -4.33 -9.76 -3.67
CA PRO A 209 -5.00 -9.96 -2.40
C PRO A 209 -5.74 -8.70 -1.90
N GLU A 210 -6.84 -8.91 -1.18
CA GLU A 210 -7.70 -7.87 -0.59
C GLU A 210 -7.12 -7.23 0.69
N LYS A 211 -6.09 -7.82 1.31
CA LYS A 211 -5.46 -7.30 2.54
C LYS A 211 -3.94 -7.21 2.43
N PRO A 212 -3.32 -6.05 2.74
CA PRO A 212 -1.98 -6.05 3.32
C PRO A 212 -2.12 -6.60 4.74
N ASN A 213 -1.70 -7.83 5.00
CA ASN A 213 -1.82 -8.43 6.33
C ASN A 213 -0.75 -7.82 7.26
N PRO A 214 -1.09 -7.02 8.30
CA PRO A 214 -0.08 -6.33 9.12
C PRO A 214 0.44 -7.15 10.30
N GLY A 215 0.08 -8.44 10.42
CA GLY A 215 0.51 -9.24 11.57
C GLY A 215 0.13 -10.70 11.46
N PHE A 216 1.08 -11.51 10.98
CA PHE A 216 1.21 -12.93 11.33
C PHE A 216 2.67 -13.32 11.09
N ALA A 217 3.45 -13.32 12.18
CA ALA A 217 4.63 -14.16 12.31
C ALA A 217 4.22 -15.38 13.14
N LEU A 218 4.70 -16.55 12.75
CA LEU A 218 4.51 -17.91 13.29
C LEU A 218 3.47 -18.77 12.58
N GLY A 219 3.96 -19.88 12.01
CA GLY A 219 3.14 -21.03 11.61
C GLY A 219 3.10 -21.27 10.11
N ALA A 220 4.14 -21.93 9.60
CA ALA A 220 4.05 -22.68 8.35
C ALA A 220 3.05 -23.83 8.53
N SER A 221 2.06 -23.95 7.63
CA SER A 221 1.61 -25.23 7.03
C SER A 221 0.32 -25.11 6.20
N GLU A 222 0.40 -25.64 4.98
CA GLU A 222 -0.52 -26.61 4.33
C GLU A 222 -2.03 -26.40 4.42
N SER A 223 -2.58 -25.63 3.47
CA SER A 223 -3.79 -25.98 2.70
C SER A 223 -4.08 -24.79 1.81
N GLY A 224 -3.46 -24.83 0.65
CA GLY A 224 -3.45 -23.77 -0.33
C GLY A 224 -4.79 -23.07 -0.62
N THR A 225 -4.60 -21.79 -0.82
CA THR A 225 -5.46 -20.68 -1.18
C THR A 225 -4.54 -19.60 -0.66
N PHE A 226 -3.82 -18.92 -1.54
CA PHE A 226 -2.47 -18.46 -1.21
C PHE A 226 -1.53 -19.65 -0.93
N SER A 227 -0.37 -19.66 -1.56
CA SER A 227 0.67 -20.64 -1.20
C SER A 227 2.02 -19.98 -1.33
N VAL A 228 2.64 -19.74 -0.19
CA VAL A 228 4.08 -19.81 -0.05
C VAL A 228 4.45 -21.27 -0.37
N CYS A 229 5.04 -21.54 -1.53
CA CYS A 229 5.52 -22.88 -1.87
C CYS A 229 6.65 -23.26 -0.91
N GLN A 230 6.56 -24.43 -0.27
CA GLN A 230 7.52 -24.85 0.76
C GLN A 230 8.55 -25.86 0.24
N ASN A 231 8.32 -26.47 -0.92
CA ASN A 231 9.25 -27.43 -1.53
C ASN A 231 9.15 -27.43 -3.08
N LYS A 232 10.10 -28.15 -3.72
CA LYS A 232 10.30 -28.14 -5.18
C LYS A 232 9.17 -28.84 -5.97
N GLU A 233 8.51 -29.84 -5.38
CA GLU A 233 7.41 -30.58 -6.01
C GLU A 233 6.11 -29.75 -6.07
N GLU A 234 5.86 -28.89 -5.07
CA GLU A 234 4.72 -27.95 -5.04
C GLU A 234 4.87 -26.79 -6.04
N VAL A 235 6.09 -26.30 -6.25
CA VAL A 235 6.41 -25.29 -7.28
C VAL A 235 6.15 -25.84 -8.68
N ASP A 236 6.48 -27.12 -8.92
CA ASP A 236 6.25 -27.76 -10.21
C ASP A 236 4.75 -27.99 -10.50
N ALA A 237 3.87 -27.97 -9.49
CA ALA A 237 2.42 -28.15 -9.63
C ALA A 237 1.65 -26.87 -10.04
N VAL A 238 2.17 -25.68 -9.71
CA VAL A 238 1.53 -24.37 -10.02
C VAL A 238 2.22 -23.59 -11.14
N LYS A 239 3.31 -24.15 -11.67
CA LYS A 239 4.16 -23.59 -12.74
C LYS A 239 3.42 -23.22 -14.04
N ASN A 240 2.23 -23.77 -14.24
CA ASN A 240 1.40 -23.54 -15.42
C ASN A 240 0.25 -22.55 -15.18
N THR A 241 0.12 -21.99 -13.97
CA THR A 241 -0.91 -21.01 -13.62
C THR A 241 -0.37 -19.59 -13.87
N PRO A 242 -1.06 -18.74 -14.63
CA PRO A 242 -0.59 -17.39 -14.89
C PRO A 242 -0.65 -16.54 -13.59
N VAL A 243 0.53 -16.19 -13.07
CA VAL A 243 0.83 -15.16 -12.05
C VAL A 243 0.46 -15.43 -10.59
N VAL A 244 1.47 -15.51 -9.72
CA VAL A 244 1.39 -15.22 -8.29
C VAL A 244 2.48 -14.19 -7.96
N VAL A 245 2.08 -13.00 -7.47
CA VAL A 245 2.99 -11.94 -7.00
C VAL A 245 3.35 -12.22 -5.53
N ARG A 246 4.65 -12.17 -5.20
CA ARG A 246 5.19 -12.56 -3.89
C ARG A 246 5.44 -11.32 -3.02
N TRP A 247 5.05 -11.38 -1.74
CA TRP A 247 5.37 -10.35 -0.75
C TRP A 247 6.68 -10.72 -0.01
N PRO A 248 7.68 -9.84 0.11
CA PRO A 248 8.80 -10.12 1.00
C PRO A 248 8.40 -9.89 2.46
N VAL A 249 8.36 -10.96 3.25
CA VAL A 249 8.71 -10.90 4.66
C VAL A 249 10.18 -11.28 4.73
N PHE A 250 11.04 -10.41 5.25
CA PHE A 250 12.46 -10.69 5.39
C PHE A 250 12.69 -11.90 6.30
N THR A 251 12.93 -13.07 5.71
CA THR A 251 13.73 -14.16 6.27
C THR A 251 14.27 -14.99 5.11
N ASP A 252 15.60 -15.00 4.96
CA ASP A 252 16.46 -15.81 4.09
C ASP A 252 16.11 -15.95 2.60
N LEU A 253 17.01 -15.38 1.78
CA LEU A 253 17.04 -15.44 0.31
C LEU A 253 16.73 -16.83 -0.25
N SER A 254 15.66 -16.90 -1.05
CA SER A 254 15.57 -17.77 -2.23
C SER A 254 14.79 -17.08 -3.35
N ILE A 255 15.50 -16.97 -4.48
CA ILE A 255 15.24 -16.28 -5.77
C ILE A 255 13.89 -16.66 -6.39
N GLY A 256 13.21 -15.67 -6.98
CA GLY A 256 12.01 -15.83 -7.81
C GLY A 256 10.78 -15.04 -7.34
N ASP A 257 10.29 -14.17 -8.25
CA ASP A 257 8.95 -13.59 -8.40
C ASP A 257 8.66 -12.23 -7.71
N ALA A 258 8.08 -11.34 -8.53
CA ALA A 258 7.84 -9.90 -8.36
C ALA A 258 7.77 -9.35 -6.93
N ILE A 259 8.62 -8.36 -6.61
CA ILE A 259 8.63 -7.66 -5.31
C ILE A 259 7.74 -6.41 -5.36
N GLU A 260 6.78 -6.31 -4.44
CA GLU A 260 5.85 -5.16 -4.28
C GLU A 260 6.33 -4.17 -3.21
N LEU A 261 6.50 -2.89 -3.57
CA LEU A 261 6.93 -1.81 -2.64
C LEU A 261 5.91 -0.68 -2.52
N LEU A 262 5.78 -0.11 -1.31
CA LEU A 262 4.95 1.07 -1.03
C LEU A 262 5.74 2.39 -1.22
N PRO A 263 5.06 3.54 -1.44
CA PRO A 263 5.70 4.83 -1.74
C PRO A 263 6.68 5.38 -0.69
N ALA A 264 6.78 4.79 0.50
CA ALA A 264 7.69 5.24 1.55
C ALA A 264 9.16 4.86 1.29
N ASP A 265 9.42 3.91 0.38
CA ASP A 265 10.68 3.18 0.34
C ASP A 265 11.40 3.22 -1.03
N PHE A 266 11.36 4.34 -1.75
CA PHE A 266 11.97 4.43 -3.09
C PHE A 266 13.50 4.22 -3.13
N LYS A 267 14.21 4.34 -1.99
CA LYS A 267 15.63 3.96 -1.87
C LYS A 267 15.84 2.45 -1.80
N GLU A 268 14.82 1.68 -1.42
CA GLU A 268 14.88 0.23 -1.33
C GLU A 268 14.79 -0.44 -2.70
N VAL A 269 14.14 0.18 -3.69
CA VAL A 269 14.11 -0.36 -5.07
C VAL A 269 15.52 -0.48 -5.67
N GLU A 270 16.35 0.56 -5.51
CA GLU A 270 17.72 0.58 -6.03
C GLU A 270 18.58 -0.48 -5.33
N LEU A 271 18.47 -0.56 -4.00
CA LEU A 271 19.11 -1.60 -3.19
C LEU A 271 18.65 -3.01 -3.59
N LEU A 272 17.36 -3.22 -3.82
CA LEU A 272 16.83 -4.53 -4.24
C LEU A 272 17.33 -4.91 -5.62
N LYS A 273 17.44 -3.95 -6.55
CA LYS A 273 18.05 -4.21 -7.87
C LYS A 273 19.52 -4.63 -7.74
N GLU A 274 20.28 -3.97 -6.88
CA GLU A 274 21.67 -4.32 -6.62
C GLU A 274 21.80 -5.71 -5.97
N VAL A 275 21.03 -5.97 -4.90
CA VAL A 275 21.08 -7.24 -4.15
C VAL A 275 20.59 -8.42 -4.98
N THR A 276 19.63 -8.19 -5.88
CA THR A 276 19.16 -9.22 -6.81
C THR A 276 20.00 -9.31 -8.09
N GLU A 277 21.05 -8.50 -8.24
CA GLU A 277 21.83 -8.40 -9.48
C GLU A 277 20.96 -8.14 -10.72
N HIS A 278 19.88 -7.37 -10.57
CA HIS A 278 18.87 -7.13 -11.61
C HIS A 278 18.22 -8.42 -12.14
N LYS A 279 18.19 -9.48 -11.33
CA LYS A 279 17.63 -10.76 -11.77
C LYS A 279 16.12 -10.84 -11.65
N GLU A 280 15.53 -10.06 -10.75
CA GLU A 280 14.10 -10.09 -10.43
C GLU A 280 13.31 -8.96 -11.09
N THR A 281 12.01 -9.19 -11.29
CA THR A 281 11.06 -8.15 -11.68
C THR A 281 10.62 -7.38 -10.43
N ILE A 282 10.57 -6.05 -10.50
CA ILE A 282 10.16 -5.20 -9.37
C ILE A 282 8.94 -4.39 -9.77
N ILE A 283 7.89 -4.51 -8.97
CA ILE A 283 6.61 -3.81 -9.17
C ILE A 283 6.40 -2.88 -7.97
N VAL A 284 6.14 -1.60 -8.18
CA VAL A 284 5.88 -0.66 -7.08
C VAL A 284 4.38 -0.43 -7.00
N ARG A 285 3.76 -0.83 -5.89
CA ARG A 285 2.33 -0.58 -5.67
C ARG A 285 2.10 0.71 -4.95
N ILE A 286 1.21 1.52 -5.52
CA ILE A 286 0.88 2.84 -5.00
C ILE A 286 -0.62 2.97 -4.81
N PRO A 287 -1.06 3.67 -3.74
CA PRO A 287 -2.46 4.03 -3.60
C PRO A 287 -2.83 5.14 -4.60
N PRO A 288 -4.13 5.38 -4.86
CA PRO A 288 -4.59 6.31 -5.89
C PRO A 288 -4.65 7.77 -5.41
N PHE A 289 -4.19 8.05 -4.18
CA PHE A 289 -4.10 9.41 -3.64
C PHE A 289 -2.84 10.11 -4.14
N ASP A 290 -2.93 11.42 -4.44
CA ASP A 290 -1.80 12.23 -4.96
C ASP A 290 -1.05 11.52 -6.11
N LEU A 291 -1.82 10.89 -6.99
CA LEU A 291 -1.33 9.85 -7.87
C LEU A 291 -0.25 10.36 -8.84
N TYR A 292 -0.40 11.57 -9.38
CA TYR A 292 0.58 12.16 -10.27
C TYR A 292 1.96 12.31 -9.60
N GLU A 293 2.01 12.84 -8.37
CA GLU A 293 3.27 12.99 -7.63
C GLU A 293 3.82 11.64 -7.16
N ASN A 294 2.95 10.71 -6.76
CA ASN A 294 3.37 9.38 -6.34
C ASN A 294 3.95 8.55 -7.48
N VAL A 295 3.36 8.62 -8.68
CA VAL A 295 3.93 8.02 -9.89
C VAL A 295 5.28 8.67 -10.21
N LYS A 296 5.40 10.00 -10.19
CA LYS A 296 6.69 10.68 -10.46
C LYS A 296 7.78 10.27 -9.48
N LYS A 297 7.45 10.06 -8.21
CA LYS A 297 8.41 9.55 -7.23
C LYS A 297 8.78 8.09 -7.50
N ALA A 298 7.79 7.24 -7.82
CA ALA A 298 8.02 5.83 -8.14
C ALA A 298 8.89 5.64 -9.39
N VAL A 299 8.68 6.44 -10.43
CA VAL A 299 9.47 6.39 -11.66
C VAL A 299 10.97 6.65 -11.40
N LYS A 300 11.33 7.52 -10.44
CA LYS A 300 12.75 7.75 -10.09
C LYS A 300 13.45 6.49 -9.60
N ALA A 301 12.70 5.57 -9.02
CA ALA A 301 13.20 4.28 -8.55
C ALA A 301 13.37 3.27 -9.70
N LYS A 302 12.87 3.60 -10.90
CA LYS A 302 12.94 2.81 -12.13
C LYS A 302 12.42 1.37 -11.98
N PRO A 303 11.26 1.10 -11.38
CA PRO A 303 10.72 -0.26 -11.31
C PRO A 303 10.38 -0.81 -12.70
N ASP A 304 10.15 -2.10 -12.83
CA ASP A 304 9.66 -2.72 -14.07
C ASP A 304 8.17 -2.41 -14.29
N ALA A 305 7.41 -2.25 -13.20
CA ALA A 305 6.04 -1.78 -13.25
C ALA A 305 5.65 -0.92 -12.04
N ILE A 306 4.60 -0.12 -12.22
CA ILE A 306 3.88 0.56 -11.15
C ILE A 306 2.45 0.03 -11.13
N ALA A 307 2.02 -0.52 -10.00
CA ALA A 307 0.67 -1.01 -9.79
C ALA A 307 -0.17 -0.01 -9.00
N VAL A 308 -1.23 0.53 -9.59
CA VAL A 308 -2.13 1.47 -8.91
C VAL A 308 -3.32 0.71 -8.33
N ASP A 309 -3.44 0.76 -7.01
CA ASP A 309 -4.54 0.12 -6.29
C ASP A 309 -5.78 1.02 -6.25
N CYS A 310 -6.82 0.63 -6.96
CA CYS A 310 -8.07 1.36 -7.09
C CYS A 310 -9.23 0.68 -6.33
N SER A 311 -8.96 -0.20 -5.36
CA SER A 311 -9.95 -1.01 -4.61
C SER A 311 -11.24 -0.27 -4.25
N TYR A 312 -11.09 1.00 -3.84
CA TYR A 312 -12.15 1.83 -3.28
C TYR A 312 -12.34 3.15 -4.05
N PHE A 313 -11.76 3.26 -5.26
CA PHE A 313 -11.69 4.51 -6.03
C PHE A 313 -12.24 4.33 -7.45
N PRO A 314 -12.89 5.37 -8.03
CA PRO A 314 -13.30 5.34 -9.43
C PRO A 314 -12.10 5.21 -10.37
N VAL A 315 -12.00 4.06 -11.05
CA VAL A 315 -10.87 3.71 -11.92
C VAL A 315 -10.64 4.74 -13.03
N ILE A 316 -11.71 5.34 -13.55
CA ILE A 316 -11.62 6.34 -14.63
C ILE A 316 -10.77 7.56 -14.26
N GLY A 317 -10.76 7.97 -12.99
CA GLY A 317 -10.00 9.14 -12.51
C GLY A 317 -8.50 8.90 -12.34
N VAL A 318 -8.05 7.65 -12.47
CA VAL A 318 -6.67 7.22 -12.19
C VAL A 318 -5.78 7.37 -13.43
N PHE A 319 -6.32 7.09 -14.62
CA PHE A 319 -5.54 7.05 -15.86
C PHE A 319 -4.91 8.39 -16.23
N GLY A 320 -5.68 9.48 -16.19
CA GLY A 320 -5.19 10.83 -16.54
C GLY A 320 -3.91 11.22 -15.79
N PRO A 321 -3.94 11.31 -14.45
CA PRO A 321 -2.75 11.68 -13.68
C PRO A 321 -1.61 10.66 -13.77
N ALA A 322 -1.89 9.34 -13.80
CA ALA A 322 -0.83 8.33 -13.90
C ALA A 322 -0.09 8.36 -15.24
N LEU A 323 -0.83 8.39 -16.36
CA LEU A 323 -0.25 8.42 -17.70
C LEU A 323 0.51 9.73 -17.93
N LYS A 324 -0.04 10.87 -17.50
CA LYS A 324 0.65 12.15 -17.58
C LYS A 324 1.99 12.13 -16.84
N ALA A 325 2.04 11.53 -15.65
CA ALA A 325 3.27 11.40 -14.89
C ALA A 325 4.31 10.50 -15.58
N LEU A 326 3.88 9.39 -16.19
CA LEU A 326 4.75 8.49 -16.96
C LEU A 326 5.28 9.16 -18.24
N ASP A 327 4.41 9.83 -18.99
CA ASP A 327 4.74 10.54 -20.23
C ASP A 327 5.77 11.66 -19.98
N GLU A 328 5.57 12.48 -18.94
CA GLU A 328 6.50 13.55 -18.57
C GLU A 328 7.84 13.02 -18.08
N ALA A 329 7.85 11.86 -17.41
CA ALA A 329 9.09 11.21 -17.00
C ALA A 329 9.86 10.60 -18.18
N LYS A 330 9.21 10.39 -19.33
CA LYS A 330 9.77 9.80 -20.56
C LYS A 330 10.31 8.39 -20.37
N GLU A 331 9.79 7.65 -19.40
CA GLU A 331 10.22 6.30 -19.04
C GLU A 331 9.24 5.26 -19.62
N LYS A 332 9.39 4.96 -20.91
CA LYS A 332 8.49 4.06 -21.67
C LYS A 332 8.58 2.57 -21.27
N ASN A 333 9.59 2.20 -20.50
CA ASN A 333 9.84 0.81 -20.13
C ASN A 333 9.12 0.40 -18.84
N ILE A 334 8.56 1.36 -18.10
CA ILE A 334 7.84 1.09 -16.85
C ILE A 334 6.38 0.79 -17.19
N LYS A 335 5.94 -0.43 -16.87
CA LYS A 335 4.57 -0.87 -17.11
C LYS A 335 3.59 -0.27 -16.10
N LEU A 336 2.40 0.12 -16.55
CA LEU A 336 1.32 0.58 -15.69
C LEU A 336 0.31 -0.55 -15.45
N LEU A 337 0.21 -1.01 -14.21
CA LEU A 337 -0.77 -2.02 -13.82
C LEU A 337 -1.91 -1.35 -13.04
N ILE A 338 -3.14 -1.73 -13.32
CA ILE A 338 -4.33 -1.20 -12.63
C ILE A 338 -4.97 -2.34 -11.85
N ILE A 339 -4.94 -2.24 -10.53
CA ILE A 339 -5.64 -3.18 -9.66
C ILE A 339 -6.99 -2.57 -9.33
N ALA A 340 -8.07 -3.19 -9.79
CA ALA A 340 -9.41 -2.65 -9.62
C ALA A 340 -10.44 -3.77 -9.60
N ASN A 341 -11.62 -3.46 -9.05
CA ASN A 341 -12.77 -4.35 -9.12
C ASN A 341 -13.50 -4.23 -10.47
N LEU A 342 -12.77 -4.48 -11.57
CA LEU A 342 -13.35 -4.53 -12.90
C LEU A 342 -14.25 -5.76 -13.02
N ARG A 343 -15.46 -5.59 -13.56
CA ARG A 343 -16.52 -6.61 -13.46
C ARG A 343 -16.68 -7.44 -14.73
N SER A 344 -15.99 -7.07 -15.80
CA SER A 344 -16.16 -7.65 -17.12
C SER A 344 -14.88 -7.59 -17.94
N ALA A 345 -14.79 -8.45 -18.97
CA ALA A 345 -13.73 -8.37 -19.96
C ALA A 345 -13.74 -7.03 -20.71
N GLU A 346 -14.90 -6.42 -20.88
CA GLU A 346 -15.04 -5.10 -21.52
C GLU A 346 -14.41 -3.99 -20.69
N ASP A 347 -14.59 -4.01 -19.36
CA ASP A 347 -13.89 -3.09 -18.45
C ASP A 347 -12.37 -3.26 -18.58
N ALA A 348 -11.89 -4.51 -18.67
CA ALA A 348 -10.47 -4.80 -18.82
C ALA A 348 -9.92 -4.25 -20.15
N VAL A 349 -10.61 -4.49 -21.28
CA VAL A 349 -10.22 -3.95 -22.59
C VAL A 349 -10.23 -2.42 -22.58
N LYS A 350 -11.21 -1.79 -21.93
CA LYS A 350 -11.26 -0.33 -21.78
C LYS A 350 -10.06 0.18 -20.98
N ALA A 351 -9.72 -0.48 -19.87
CA ALA A 351 -8.56 -0.11 -19.06
C ALA A 351 -7.24 -0.27 -19.84
N LEU A 352 -7.10 -1.34 -20.62
CA LEU A 352 -5.95 -1.55 -21.51
C LEU A 352 -5.86 -0.45 -22.58
N ALA A 353 -6.96 -0.19 -23.31
CA ALA A 353 -7.04 0.89 -24.30
C ALA A 353 -6.79 2.28 -23.70
N PHE A 354 -7.09 2.46 -22.42
CA PHE A 354 -6.79 3.68 -21.70
C PHE A 354 -5.28 3.93 -21.52
N GLY A 355 -4.50 2.85 -21.46
CA GLY A 355 -3.05 2.87 -21.26
C GLY A 355 -2.55 2.00 -20.11
N ALA A 356 -3.39 1.12 -19.53
CA ALA A 356 -2.87 0.06 -18.66
C ALA A 356 -2.17 -1.01 -19.50
N ASP A 357 -1.05 -1.55 -19.01
CA ASP A 357 -0.42 -2.73 -19.57
C ASP A 357 -1.01 -4.03 -18.99
N GLY A 358 -1.52 -3.99 -17.75
CA GLY A 358 -2.07 -5.16 -17.09
C GLY A 358 -3.12 -4.82 -16.03
N ILE A 359 -4.01 -5.78 -15.79
CA ILE A 359 -5.20 -5.62 -14.94
C ILE A 359 -5.17 -6.60 -13.78
N GLY A 360 -5.16 -6.06 -12.57
CA GLY A 360 -5.25 -6.82 -11.33
C GLY A 360 -6.70 -6.93 -10.87
N PHE A 361 -7.15 -8.15 -10.57
CA PHE A 361 -8.47 -8.41 -9.97
C PHE A 361 -8.34 -8.73 -8.48
N PHE A 362 -9.31 -8.27 -7.69
CA PHE A 362 -9.45 -8.71 -6.32
C PHE A 362 -10.05 -10.10 -6.26
N TYR A 363 -9.35 -10.99 -5.55
CA TYR A 363 -9.91 -12.26 -5.15
C TYR A 363 -10.24 -12.22 -3.66
N ASN A 364 -11.52 -12.28 -3.33
CA ASN A 364 -11.95 -12.43 -1.95
C ASN A 364 -11.69 -13.86 -1.52
N GLU A 365 -10.86 -14.03 -0.49
CA GLU A 365 -10.60 -15.30 0.17
C GLU A 365 -11.92 -16.03 0.46
N ARG A 366 -12.05 -17.24 -0.11
CA ARG A 366 -13.16 -18.15 0.20
C ARG A 366 -12.61 -19.31 0.99
N ASN A 367 -13.38 -19.75 1.98
CA ASN A 367 -13.13 -21.01 2.66
C ASN A 367 -13.41 -22.16 1.68
N GLY A 368 -12.38 -22.88 1.26
CA GLY A 368 -12.45 -24.00 0.33
C GLY A 368 -11.09 -24.70 0.24
N ASP A 369 -11.05 -25.89 -0.33
CA ASP A 369 -9.77 -26.55 -0.60
C ASP A 369 -9.02 -25.87 -1.75
N VAL A 370 -7.69 -25.97 -1.71
CA VAL A 370 -6.75 -25.40 -2.67
C VAL A 370 -7.10 -25.65 -4.11
N GLN A 371 -7.44 -26.90 -4.40
CA GLN A 371 -7.55 -27.36 -5.78
C GLN A 371 -8.82 -26.80 -6.38
N THR A 372 -9.91 -26.80 -5.62
CA THR A 372 -11.17 -26.16 -6.00
C THR A 372 -10.96 -24.67 -6.23
N VAL A 373 -10.36 -23.95 -5.29
CA VAL A 373 -10.17 -22.49 -5.44
C VAL A 373 -9.23 -22.15 -6.60
N SER A 374 -8.12 -22.87 -6.75
CA SER A 374 -7.17 -22.68 -7.85
C SER A 374 -7.81 -22.94 -9.21
N SER A 375 -8.65 -23.99 -9.30
CA SER A 375 -9.41 -24.31 -10.52
C SER A 375 -10.44 -23.23 -10.85
N GLU A 376 -11.19 -22.73 -9.85
CA GLU A 376 -12.16 -21.65 -10.04
C GLU A 376 -11.49 -20.37 -10.56
N ILE A 377 -10.36 -19.99 -9.96
CA ILE A 377 -9.57 -18.83 -10.37
C ILE A 377 -9.05 -19.01 -11.80
N SER A 378 -8.45 -20.17 -12.10
CA SER A 378 -7.90 -20.46 -13.43
C SER A 378 -8.99 -20.43 -14.50
N ASN A 379 -10.16 -20.99 -14.20
CA ASN A 379 -11.31 -20.96 -15.09
C ASN A 379 -11.85 -19.54 -15.29
N PHE A 380 -11.89 -18.73 -14.23
CA PHE A 380 -12.28 -17.32 -14.32
C PHE A 380 -11.32 -16.54 -15.22
N ILE A 381 -10.01 -16.66 -14.99
CA ILE A 381 -8.95 -16.00 -15.77
C ILE A 381 -9.04 -16.44 -17.23
N ASN A 382 -9.12 -17.74 -17.50
CA ASN A 382 -9.18 -18.25 -18.87
C ASN A 382 -10.44 -17.75 -19.59
N ARG A 383 -11.61 -17.78 -18.95
CA ARG A 383 -12.86 -17.28 -19.53
C ARG A 383 -12.77 -15.79 -19.86
N MET A 384 -12.32 -14.99 -18.90
CA MET A 384 -12.12 -13.54 -19.08
C MET A 384 -11.12 -13.25 -20.21
N ASN A 385 -10.04 -14.03 -20.31
CA ASN A 385 -9.05 -13.87 -21.38
C ASN A 385 -9.63 -14.19 -22.77
N GLU A 386 -10.44 -15.23 -22.91
CA GLU A 386 -11.12 -15.55 -24.18
C GLU A 386 -12.15 -14.49 -24.57
N GLU A 387 -12.84 -13.89 -23.59
CA GLU A 387 -13.73 -12.76 -23.81
C GLU A 387 -12.93 -11.51 -24.25
N ILE A 388 -11.79 -11.20 -23.60
CA ILE A 388 -10.88 -10.12 -24.02
C ILE A 388 -10.45 -10.32 -25.47
N LYS A 389 -9.97 -11.52 -25.84
CA LYS A 389 -9.60 -11.84 -27.23
C LYS A 389 -10.72 -11.58 -28.21
N THR A 390 -11.94 -12.00 -27.87
CA THR A 390 -13.12 -11.81 -28.71
C THR A 390 -13.43 -10.32 -28.92
N ILE A 391 -13.36 -9.52 -27.85
CA ILE A 391 -13.62 -8.08 -27.91
C ILE A 391 -12.54 -7.40 -28.76
N VAL A 392 -11.26 -7.64 -28.46
CA VAL A 392 -10.11 -7.03 -29.16
C VAL A 392 -10.10 -7.41 -30.65
N SER A 393 -10.42 -8.67 -30.97
CA SER A 393 -10.64 -9.13 -32.34
C SER A 393 -11.76 -8.35 -33.05
N SER A 394 -12.87 -8.09 -32.35
CA SER A 394 -14.01 -7.32 -32.91
C SER A 394 -13.69 -5.83 -33.10
N MET A 395 -12.65 -5.33 -32.44
CA MET A 395 -12.10 -3.99 -32.62
C MET A 395 -11.15 -3.93 -33.83
N GLY A 396 -10.79 -5.07 -34.40
CA GLY A 396 -9.84 -5.16 -35.52
C GLY A 396 -8.39 -5.16 -35.07
N HIS A 397 -8.10 -5.57 -33.83
CA HIS A 397 -6.75 -5.69 -33.29
C HIS A 397 -6.35 -7.15 -33.10
N ASP A 398 -5.11 -7.49 -33.45
CA ASP A 398 -4.53 -8.82 -33.28
C ASP A 398 -3.63 -8.93 -32.03
N SER A 399 -3.48 -7.84 -31.28
CA SER A 399 -2.78 -7.79 -30.01
C SER A 399 -3.37 -6.71 -29.10
N ILE A 400 -3.36 -6.98 -27.80
CA ILE A 400 -3.71 -5.96 -26.78
C ILE A 400 -2.78 -4.75 -26.82
N ASP A 401 -1.55 -4.88 -27.33
CA ASP A 401 -0.58 -3.77 -27.45
C ASP A 401 -1.01 -2.71 -28.49
N GLN A 402 -1.96 -3.03 -29.36
CA GLN A 402 -2.51 -2.08 -30.34
C GLN A 402 -3.61 -1.20 -29.77
N LEU A 403 -4.19 -1.60 -28.62
CA LEU A 403 -5.26 -0.87 -27.97
C LEU A 403 -4.75 0.50 -27.52
N ASN A 404 -5.53 1.54 -27.78
CA ASN A 404 -5.20 2.90 -27.43
C ASN A 404 -6.45 3.77 -27.23
N LYS A 405 -6.26 5.02 -26.79
CA LYS A 405 -7.37 5.92 -26.46
C LYS A 405 -8.28 6.23 -27.66
N ASN A 406 -7.82 6.05 -28.90
CA ASN A 406 -8.68 6.25 -30.08
C ASN A 406 -9.71 5.14 -30.25
N ASP A 407 -9.52 3.99 -29.61
CA ASP A 407 -10.49 2.88 -29.62
C ASP A 407 -11.63 3.11 -28.62
N LEU A 408 -11.56 4.22 -27.89
CA LEU A 408 -12.54 4.63 -26.90
C LEU A 408 -13.34 5.85 -27.37
N MET A 409 -14.59 5.92 -26.90
CA MET A 409 -15.43 7.11 -26.96
C MET A 409 -16.06 7.36 -25.60
N ALA A 410 -15.99 8.59 -25.11
CA ALA A 410 -16.66 9.00 -23.89
C ALA A 410 -18.16 9.21 -24.15
N LEU A 411 -18.99 8.69 -23.24
CA LEU A 411 -20.45 8.84 -23.24
C LEU A 411 -20.89 10.18 -22.63
N THR A 412 -20.08 10.73 -21.73
CA THR A 412 -20.38 11.96 -21.00
C THR A 412 -19.26 12.98 -21.17
N TYR A 413 -19.64 14.27 -21.08
CA TYR A 413 -18.68 15.36 -21.10
C TYR A 413 -17.64 15.22 -19.98
N ASP A 414 -18.08 14.85 -18.77
CA ASP A 414 -17.19 14.67 -17.62
C ASP A 414 -16.17 13.55 -17.86
N ALA A 415 -16.60 12.42 -18.44
CA ALA A 415 -15.70 11.36 -18.82
C ALA A 415 -14.65 11.88 -19.83
N ALA A 416 -15.07 12.58 -20.89
CA ALA A 416 -14.16 13.18 -21.86
C ALA A 416 -13.18 14.19 -21.20
N ALA A 417 -13.68 15.02 -20.28
CA ALA A 417 -12.91 16.06 -19.60
C ALA A 417 -11.87 15.50 -18.63
N VAL A 418 -12.14 14.38 -17.97
CA VAL A 418 -11.19 13.74 -17.03
C VAL A 418 -10.16 12.87 -17.75
N THR A 419 -10.54 12.30 -18.89
CA THR A 419 -9.76 11.23 -19.54
C THR A 419 -8.95 11.65 -20.77
N GLY A 420 -9.37 12.74 -21.42
CA GLY A 420 -8.87 13.13 -22.73
C GLY A 420 -9.36 12.23 -23.88
N VAL A 421 -10.36 11.37 -23.64
CA VAL A 421 -11.02 10.58 -24.71
C VAL A 421 -12.03 11.45 -25.45
N LYS A 422 -12.21 11.21 -26.76
CA LYS A 422 -13.17 11.93 -27.59
C LYS A 422 -14.60 11.69 -27.10
N LEU A 423 -15.38 12.77 -26.99
CA LEU A 423 -16.82 12.69 -26.67
C LEU A 423 -17.59 12.14 -27.87
N ILE A 424 -18.60 11.29 -27.62
CA ILE A 424 -19.47 10.79 -28.69
C ILE A 424 -20.08 11.94 -29.50
N GLY A 425 -20.02 11.82 -30.83
CA GLY A 425 -20.46 12.87 -31.75
C GLY A 425 -19.43 13.99 -32.00
N TYR A 426 -18.22 13.92 -31.41
CA TYR A 426 -17.13 14.86 -31.66
C TYR A 426 -15.92 14.15 -32.29
N ASP A 427 -15.35 14.76 -33.33
CA ASP A 427 -14.17 14.22 -34.03
C ASP A 427 -12.83 14.57 -33.34
N ARG A 428 -12.87 15.45 -32.34
CA ARG A 428 -11.71 15.92 -31.57
C ARG A 428 -11.91 15.76 -30.07
N ILE A 429 -10.80 15.75 -29.34
CA ILE A 429 -10.78 15.79 -27.87
C ILE A 429 -11.22 17.18 -27.39
N LEU A 430 -11.53 17.31 -26.10
CA LEU A 430 -11.91 18.60 -25.54
C LEU A 430 -10.68 19.55 -25.50
N PRO A 431 -10.86 20.86 -25.70
CA PRO A 431 -9.74 21.82 -25.82
C PRO A 431 -8.76 21.85 -24.65
N MET A 432 -9.18 21.44 -23.44
CA MET A 432 -8.26 21.35 -22.29
C MET A 432 -7.18 20.26 -22.41
N TRP A 433 -7.32 19.37 -23.41
CA TRP A 433 -6.38 18.28 -23.71
C TRP A 433 -5.68 18.44 -25.08
N GLU A 434 -5.97 19.52 -25.82
CA GLU A 434 -5.32 19.82 -27.11
C GLU A 434 -3.86 20.28 -26.96
#